data_AF-A0A368FFF5-F1
#
_entry.id   AF-A0A368FFF5-F1
#
_cell.length_a   1.000
_cell.length_b   1.000
_cell.length_c   1.000
_cell.angle_alpha   90.00
_cell.angle_beta   90.00
_cell.angle_gamma   90.00
#
_symmetry.space_group_name_H-M   'P 1'
#
loop_
_entity.id
_entity.type
_entity.pdbx_description
1 polymer ?
#
loop_
_entity_poly.entity_id
_entity_poly.type
_entity_poly.pdbx_seq_one_letter_code
_entity_poly.pdbx_strand_id
1 'polypeptide(L)'
;MTTSCHLNGIPEINWQPWKQCAIASISVSNSIVGSGCLFYRVYAIPKNSKVYEIFRCTRWTEQVKLEVTIEDLSLSEGKRRYILAITPNVPTEVPSMTVTMTAVTLPPLPSLSKEFITDGQDVAIWNNPFTPDLLCASWRHARDMNCTLEDDCRCHAAENSVSCVCPTKDILACFKQLNLVLPVKTASWELSRRLNETVTAKIPQMVSADFVVQFKTVIETANLLVTNYVCNIANSELEGCYHCAKGATAKVTCKSATNTLGEILCGGHAFVVPCAPTSPESNLYFHLDSARQLLNCSISFGETVHYFVLSGILRYTSNFHAAMTDFIQGNTTAYHGFQLPDFHHILNVFLAWYKVLFVSILAVIFALFVSYLCL
;
A
#
# COMPACT_ATOMS: atom_id res chain seq x y z
N MET A 1 22.74 -52.21 -11.65
CA MET A 1 23.64 -51.80 -10.54
C MET A 1 24.22 -50.44 -10.88
N THR A 2 23.54 -49.38 -10.49
CA THR A 2 23.96 -47.99 -10.70
C THR A 2 24.98 -47.63 -9.62
N THR A 3 26.25 -47.72 -9.96
CA THR A 3 27.35 -47.31 -9.09
C THR A 3 27.42 -45.79 -9.03
N SER A 4 26.91 -45.23 -7.95
CA SER A 4 27.21 -43.87 -7.51
C SER A 4 28.68 -43.82 -7.06
N CYS A 5 29.53 -43.13 -7.81
CA CYS A 5 30.88 -42.81 -7.37
C CYS A 5 30.83 -41.54 -6.51
N HIS A 6 30.77 -41.71 -5.18
CA HIS A 6 31.07 -40.63 -4.25
C HIS A 6 32.57 -40.33 -4.29
N LEU A 7 32.93 -39.13 -4.76
CA LEU A 7 34.24 -38.54 -4.48
C LEU A 7 34.20 -37.98 -3.05
N ASN A 8 34.93 -38.64 -2.15
CA ASN A 8 35.09 -38.22 -0.76
C ASN A 8 35.76 -36.84 -0.69
N GLY A 9 35.16 -35.89 0.06
CA GLY A 9 35.92 -34.74 0.56
C GLY A 9 35.24 -33.37 0.68
N ILE A 10 33.92 -33.23 0.54
CA ILE A 10 33.24 -31.92 0.76
C ILE A 10 31.89 -32.19 1.45
N PRO A 11 31.53 -31.49 2.56
CA PRO A 11 30.29 -31.74 3.28
C PRO A 11 29.08 -31.48 2.37
N GLU A 12 28.24 -32.51 2.29
CA GLU A 12 27.10 -32.63 1.40
C GLU A 12 25.94 -31.73 1.85
N ILE A 13 25.47 -30.84 0.98
CA ILE A 13 24.19 -30.15 1.18
C ILE A 13 23.41 -30.19 -0.14
N ASN A 14 22.11 -30.48 0.02
CA ASN A 14 21.08 -30.79 -0.97
C ASN A 14 21.38 -30.42 -2.42
N TRP A 15 21.33 -31.46 -3.22
CA TRP A 15 22.18 -31.65 -4.36
C TRP A 15 21.23 -31.76 -5.56
N GLN A 16 21.13 -30.71 -6.40
CA GLN A 16 20.43 -30.84 -7.68
C GLN A 16 21.07 -32.00 -8.48
N PRO A 17 20.26 -32.80 -9.21
CA PRO A 17 20.80 -33.84 -10.09
C PRO A 17 21.73 -33.22 -11.14
N TRP A 18 22.69 -34.00 -11.64
CA TRP A 18 23.64 -33.54 -12.66
C TRP A 18 22.89 -32.92 -13.85
N LYS A 19 23.11 -31.62 -14.13
CA LYS A 19 22.63 -30.98 -15.36
C LYS A 19 23.56 -31.40 -16.52
N GLN A 20 22.97 -31.73 -17.66
CA GLN A 20 23.58 -32.59 -18.68
C GLN A 20 24.44 -31.84 -19.72
N CYS A 21 25.57 -32.47 -20.04
CA CYS A 21 26.52 -32.32 -21.16
C CYS A 21 26.43 -31.05 -22.03
N ALA A 22 27.39 -30.15 -21.84
CA ALA A 22 27.79 -29.19 -22.87
C ALA A 22 28.93 -29.82 -23.71
N ILE A 23 28.83 -29.73 -25.04
CA ILE A 23 29.85 -30.24 -25.97
C ILE A 23 31.11 -29.40 -25.79
N ALA A 24 32.13 -29.95 -25.14
CA ALA A 24 33.34 -29.21 -24.78
C ALA A 24 34.36 -29.12 -25.94
N SER A 25 34.46 -30.18 -26.75
CA SER A 25 35.35 -30.28 -27.91
C SER A 25 35.23 -31.65 -28.57
N ILE A 26 35.69 -31.76 -29.81
CA ILE A 26 36.01 -33.05 -30.45
C ILE A 26 37.40 -33.45 -29.93
N SER A 27 37.51 -34.54 -29.19
CA SER A 27 38.82 -35.10 -28.82
C SER A 27 39.07 -36.40 -29.60
N VAL A 28 40.32 -36.59 -30.01
CA VAL A 28 40.79 -37.82 -30.65
C VAL A 28 41.70 -38.52 -29.66
N SER A 29 41.19 -39.56 -29.01
CA SER A 29 42.03 -40.56 -28.33
C SER A 29 41.59 -41.94 -28.81
N ASN A 30 42.55 -42.70 -29.37
CA ASN A 30 42.37 -44.03 -29.95
C ASN A 30 41.24 -44.15 -31.01
N SER A 31 41.34 -43.38 -32.09
CA SER A 31 40.63 -43.62 -33.36
C SER A 31 39.09 -43.53 -33.33
N ILE A 32 38.51 -42.96 -32.28
CA ILE A 32 37.07 -42.64 -32.21
C ILE A 32 36.93 -41.12 -32.09
N VAL A 33 36.27 -40.49 -33.08
CA VAL A 33 35.87 -39.08 -33.02
C VAL A 33 34.61 -39.00 -32.17
N GLY A 34 34.74 -38.47 -30.95
CA GLY A 34 33.62 -38.30 -30.03
C GLY A 34 33.54 -36.88 -29.49
N SER A 35 32.33 -36.41 -29.20
CA SER A 35 32.12 -35.19 -28.42
C SER A 35 32.44 -35.47 -26.95
N GLY A 36 33.37 -34.73 -26.35
CA GLY A 36 33.61 -34.77 -24.92
C GLY A 36 32.43 -34.15 -24.15
N CYS A 37 31.91 -34.87 -23.15
CA CYS A 37 30.90 -34.35 -22.24
C CYS A 37 31.54 -33.75 -20.99
N LEU A 38 31.23 -32.48 -20.73
CA LEU A 38 31.59 -31.81 -19.49
C LEU A 38 30.43 -31.89 -18.49
N PHE A 39 30.68 -32.52 -17.33
CA PHE A 39 29.73 -32.62 -16.23
C PHE A 39 30.01 -31.51 -15.22
N TYR A 40 28.97 -30.76 -14.86
CA TYR A 40 29.09 -29.69 -13.89
C TYR A 40 27.92 -29.70 -12.91
N ARG A 41 28.11 -28.95 -11.83
CA ARG A 41 27.17 -28.90 -10.72
C ARG A 41 27.09 -27.50 -10.17
N VAL A 42 25.86 -27.01 -10.00
CA VAL A 42 25.56 -25.73 -9.39
C VAL A 42 25.03 -25.98 -7.98
N TYR A 43 25.50 -25.21 -7.02
CA TYR A 43 25.03 -25.21 -5.65
C TYR A 43 25.03 -23.77 -5.13
N ALA A 44 24.13 -23.48 -4.19
CA ALA A 44 24.05 -22.16 -3.58
C ALA A 44 24.90 -22.10 -2.29
N ILE A 45 25.53 -20.96 -2.06
CA ILE A 45 26.21 -20.66 -0.80
C ILE A 45 25.50 -19.44 -0.20
N PRO A 46 24.94 -19.56 1.02
CA PRO A 46 24.29 -18.44 1.69
C PRO A 46 25.30 -17.34 1.98
N LYS A 47 24.99 -16.10 1.59
CA LYS A 47 25.83 -14.92 1.91
C LYS A 47 25.77 -14.54 3.39
N ASN A 48 24.69 -14.88 4.07
CA ASN A 48 24.48 -14.62 5.49
C ASN A 48 23.62 -15.73 6.12
N SER A 49 23.55 -15.76 7.45
CA SER A 49 22.76 -16.72 8.23
C SER A 49 21.32 -16.26 8.50
N LYS A 50 20.85 -15.15 7.89
CA LYS A 50 19.49 -14.67 8.08
C LYS A 50 18.51 -15.52 7.29
N VAL A 51 17.46 -15.96 7.97
CA VAL A 51 16.35 -16.69 7.36
C VAL A 51 15.18 -15.73 7.22
N TYR A 52 14.53 -15.78 6.06
CA TYR A 52 13.34 -15.00 5.76
C TYR A 52 12.17 -15.95 5.50
N GLU A 53 11.00 -15.57 5.98
CA GLU A 53 9.74 -16.25 5.70
C GLU A 53 8.87 -15.35 4.84
N ILE A 54 8.41 -15.88 3.71
CA ILE A 54 7.43 -15.22 2.85
C ILE A 54 6.07 -15.88 3.12
N PHE A 55 5.06 -15.08 3.45
CA PHE A 55 3.72 -15.57 3.80
C PHE A 55 2.63 -14.68 3.22
N ARG A 56 1.42 -15.21 3.09
CA ARG A 56 0.23 -14.44 2.69
C ARG A 56 -0.89 -14.62 3.71
N CYS A 57 -1.67 -13.58 3.94
CA CYS A 57 -2.88 -13.66 4.75
C CYS A 57 -4.04 -14.12 3.86
N THR A 58 -4.48 -15.37 4.01
CA THR A 58 -5.63 -15.91 3.24
C THR A 58 -6.98 -15.42 3.75
N ARG A 59 -7.04 -15.03 5.03
CA ARG A 59 -8.22 -14.49 5.70
C ARG A 59 -7.81 -13.38 6.65
N TRP A 60 -8.65 -12.37 6.75
CA TRP A 60 -8.54 -11.28 7.72
C TRP A 60 -9.73 -11.35 8.65
N THR A 61 -9.49 -11.16 9.95
CA THR A 61 -10.57 -11.09 10.95
C THR A 61 -10.92 -9.63 11.17
N GLU A 62 -12.15 -9.23 10.86
CA GLU A 62 -12.62 -7.86 11.07
C GLU A 62 -12.91 -7.60 12.54
N GLN A 63 -12.54 -6.42 13.01
CA GLN A 63 -12.87 -5.94 14.35
C GLN A 63 -13.10 -4.43 14.31
N VAL A 64 -14.23 -3.98 14.85
CA VAL A 64 -14.59 -2.57 14.97
C VAL A 64 -14.45 -2.13 16.43
N LYS A 65 -13.73 -1.04 16.65
CA LYS A 65 -13.69 -0.38 17.96
C LYS A 65 -14.86 0.59 18.05
N LEU A 66 -15.91 0.19 18.75
CA LEU A 66 -17.10 1.00 18.95
C LEU A 66 -17.01 1.72 20.28
N GLU A 67 -17.24 3.03 20.25
CA GLU A 67 -17.42 3.83 21.46
C GLU A 67 -18.91 4.03 21.74
N VAL A 68 -19.35 3.61 22.91
CA VAL A 68 -20.75 3.67 23.33
C VAL A 68 -20.85 4.54 24.57
N THR A 69 -21.68 5.58 24.49
CA THR A 69 -21.98 6.43 25.65
C THR A 69 -23.45 6.25 26.02
N ILE A 70 -23.69 5.91 27.29
CA ILE A 70 -25.01 5.70 27.87
C ILE A 70 -25.23 6.82 28.87
N GLU A 71 -26.32 7.56 28.73
CA GLU A 71 -26.67 8.69 29.59
C GLU A 71 -28.04 8.45 30.19
N ASP A 72 -28.09 8.27 31.52
CA ASP A 72 -29.33 8.16 32.28
C ASP A 72 -29.78 9.55 32.73
N LEU A 73 -30.88 10.05 32.16
CA LEU A 73 -31.43 11.38 32.45
C LEU A 73 -32.01 11.49 33.86
N SER A 74 -32.25 10.37 34.56
CA SER A 74 -32.82 10.38 35.92
C SER A 74 -31.76 10.56 37.02
N LEU A 75 -30.49 10.34 36.70
CA LEU A 75 -29.36 10.42 37.64
C LEU A 75 -28.40 11.53 37.23
N SER A 76 -28.07 12.45 38.14
CA SER A 76 -27.16 13.57 37.88
C SER A 76 -25.73 13.15 37.50
N GLU A 77 -25.33 11.90 37.76
CA GLU A 77 -24.08 11.27 37.33
C GLU A 77 -24.31 10.03 36.44
N GLY A 78 -25.39 10.03 35.66
CA GLY A 78 -25.83 8.89 34.85
C GLY A 78 -25.03 8.58 33.58
N LYS A 79 -23.94 9.32 33.29
CA LYS A 79 -23.19 9.19 32.03
C LYS A 79 -22.04 8.19 32.13
N ARG A 80 -22.11 7.10 31.37
CA ARG A 80 -21.09 6.04 31.31
C ARG A 80 -20.61 5.82 29.89
N ARG A 81 -19.29 5.69 29.72
CA ARG A 81 -18.63 5.49 28.43
C ARG A 81 -17.97 4.11 28.38
N TYR A 82 -18.21 3.38 27.30
CA TYR A 82 -17.68 2.03 27.05
C TYR A 82 -16.94 2.02 25.71
N ILE A 83 -15.78 1.38 25.67
CA ILE A 83 -15.04 1.13 24.43
C ILE A 83 -15.08 -0.38 24.18
N LEU A 84 -15.80 -0.77 23.15
CA LEU A 84 -16.08 -2.16 22.79
C LEU A 84 -15.24 -2.55 21.58
N ALA A 85 -14.65 -3.74 21.59
CA ALA A 85 -14.03 -4.34 20.42
C ALA A 85 -14.99 -5.39 19.86
N ILE A 86 -15.79 -5.00 18.88
CA ILE A 86 -16.90 -5.81 18.35
C ILE A 86 -16.42 -6.56 17.11
N THR A 87 -16.73 -7.85 17.08
CA THR A 87 -16.48 -8.75 15.95
C THR A 87 -17.81 -9.01 15.24
N PRO A 88 -17.84 -9.12 13.90
CA PRO A 88 -19.09 -9.40 13.18
C PRO A 88 -19.79 -10.65 13.72
N ASN A 89 -21.12 -10.57 13.88
CA ASN A 89 -22.00 -11.64 14.34
C ASN A 89 -21.72 -12.16 15.76
N VAL A 90 -20.96 -11.42 16.58
CA VAL A 90 -20.70 -11.75 17.99
C VAL A 90 -21.37 -10.72 18.89
N PRO A 91 -22.43 -11.09 19.65
CA PRO A 91 -23.07 -10.20 20.60
C PRO A 91 -22.11 -9.75 21.70
N THR A 92 -22.03 -8.46 21.94
CA THR A 92 -21.22 -7.85 23.00
C THR A 92 -22.12 -7.22 24.04
N GLU A 93 -22.01 -7.71 25.27
CA GLU A 93 -22.84 -7.30 26.40
C GLU A 93 -22.32 -6.00 27.04
N VAL A 94 -23.20 -5.03 27.22
CA VAL A 94 -23.02 -3.90 28.15
C VAL A 94 -24.14 -3.92 29.20
N PRO A 95 -24.02 -3.18 30.33
CA PRO A 95 -24.94 -3.34 31.46
C PRO A 95 -26.44 -3.22 31.13
N SER A 96 -26.83 -2.30 30.25
CA SER A 96 -28.24 -2.03 29.90
C SER A 96 -28.68 -2.57 28.54
N MET A 97 -27.76 -3.04 27.69
CA MET A 97 -28.05 -3.48 26.33
C MET A 97 -27.01 -4.48 25.81
N THR A 98 -27.35 -5.16 24.73
CA THR A 98 -26.47 -6.03 23.97
C THR A 98 -26.31 -5.43 22.59
N VAL A 99 -25.06 -5.24 22.16
CA VAL A 99 -24.75 -4.67 20.84
C VAL A 99 -24.15 -5.77 19.97
N THR A 100 -24.75 -6.00 18.80
CA THR A 100 -24.27 -6.97 17.83
C THR A 100 -24.03 -6.27 16.50
N MET A 101 -22.82 -6.40 15.95
CA MET A 101 -22.55 -5.93 14.58
C MET A 101 -22.96 -7.02 13.59
N THR A 102 -23.97 -6.75 12.76
CA THR A 102 -24.53 -7.74 11.82
C THR A 102 -23.76 -7.79 10.51
N ALA A 103 -23.28 -6.64 10.03
CA ALA A 103 -22.50 -6.54 8.81
C ALA A 103 -21.46 -5.43 8.92
N VAL A 104 -20.37 -5.59 8.18
CA VAL A 104 -19.36 -4.56 7.96
C VAL A 104 -18.96 -4.60 6.49
N THR A 105 -18.97 -3.45 5.83
CA THR A 105 -18.51 -3.29 4.45
C THR A 105 -17.24 -2.47 4.46
N LEU A 106 -16.21 -3.02 3.82
CA LEU A 106 -14.90 -2.39 3.68
C LEU A 106 -14.72 -1.90 2.25
N PRO A 107 -13.98 -0.79 2.04
CA PRO A 107 -13.59 -0.39 0.70
C PRO A 107 -12.69 -1.46 0.06
N PRO A 108 -12.55 -1.51 -1.27
CA PRO A 108 -11.65 -2.43 -1.93
C PRO A 108 -10.19 -2.15 -1.55
N LEU A 109 -9.52 -3.11 -0.93
CA LEU A 109 -8.16 -2.98 -0.40
C LEU A 109 -7.21 -4.05 -0.99
N PRO A 110 -6.75 -3.88 -2.24
CA PRO A 110 -5.88 -4.86 -2.90
C PRO A 110 -4.55 -5.08 -2.19
N SER A 111 -4.11 -4.15 -1.33
CA SER A 111 -2.92 -4.33 -0.50
C SER A 111 -3.05 -5.49 0.51
N LEU A 112 -4.28 -5.87 0.90
CA LEU A 112 -4.51 -6.98 1.83
C LEU A 112 -4.34 -8.35 1.19
N SER A 113 -4.29 -8.44 -0.14
CA SER A 113 -4.00 -9.69 -0.87
C SER A 113 -2.52 -9.85 -1.24
N LYS A 114 -1.66 -8.91 -0.82
CA LYS A 114 -0.21 -9.00 -1.06
C LYS A 114 0.44 -10.04 -0.16
N GLU A 115 1.63 -10.47 -0.57
CA GLU A 115 2.51 -11.29 0.26
C GLU A 115 3.33 -10.38 1.19
N PHE A 116 3.78 -10.96 2.29
CA PHE A 116 4.61 -10.34 3.30
C PHE A 116 5.89 -11.15 3.48
N ILE A 117 6.95 -10.48 3.89
CA ILE A 117 8.23 -11.09 4.22
C ILE A 117 8.62 -10.71 5.65
N THR A 118 9.13 -11.67 6.43
CA THR A 118 9.56 -11.45 7.82
C THR A 118 10.91 -12.10 8.09
N ASP A 119 11.74 -11.46 8.92
CA ASP A 119 12.95 -12.07 9.50
C ASP A 119 12.72 -12.52 10.96
N GLY A 120 11.46 -12.52 11.40
CA GLY A 120 11.02 -12.79 12.77
C GLY A 120 10.90 -11.51 13.62
N GLN A 121 11.70 -10.47 13.33
CA GLN A 121 11.68 -9.20 14.06
C GLN A 121 10.93 -8.10 13.31
N ASP A 122 11.18 -7.96 12.01
CA ASP A 122 10.53 -6.98 11.17
C ASP A 122 9.69 -7.68 10.10
N VAL A 123 8.61 -7.02 9.68
CA VAL A 123 7.73 -7.49 8.60
C VAL A 123 7.69 -6.41 7.54
N ALA A 124 7.78 -6.81 6.28
CA ALA A 124 7.66 -5.92 5.14
C ALA A 124 6.69 -6.50 4.09
N ILE A 125 6.16 -5.64 3.23
CA ILE A 125 5.36 -6.04 2.08
C ILE A 125 6.29 -6.65 1.01
N TRP A 126 5.97 -7.86 0.57
CA TRP A 126 6.67 -8.55 -0.51
C TRP A 126 5.94 -8.30 -1.84
N ASN A 127 6.55 -7.51 -2.73
CA ASN A 127 5.99 -7.18 -4.05
C ASN A 127 6.38 -8.19 -5.14
N ASN A 128 6.72 -9.43 -4.76
CA ASN A 128 7.07 -10.52 -5.67
C ASN A 128 8.12 -10.17 -6.75
N PRO A 129 9.26 -9.53 -6.40
CA PRO A 129 10.26 -9.13 -7.40
C PRO A 129 10.92 -10.32 -8.10
N PHE A 130 11.00 -11.48 -7.43
CA PHE A 130 11.54 -12.73 -7.94
C PHE A 130 11.16 -13.90 -7.01
N THR A 131 11.36 -15.14 -7.47
CA THR A 131 11.33 -16.34 -6.63
C THR A 131 12.72 -16.59 -6.02
N PRO A 132 12.84 -16.72 -4.67
CA PRO A 132 14.11 -17.05 -4.03
C PRO A 132 14.66 -18.39 -4.50
N ASP A 133 15.98 -18.48 -4.66
CA ASP A 133 16.61 -19.70 -5.16
C ASP A 133 16.60 -20.85 -4.14
N LEU A 134 16.58 -20.53 -2.84
CA LEU A 134 16.53 -21.53 -1.77
C LEU A 134 15.17 -21.52 -1.10
N LEU A 135 14.40 -22.58 -1.33
CA LEU A 135 13.07 -22.76 -0.77
C LEU A 135 13.10 -23.83 0.32
N CYS A 136 12.69 -23.45 1.52
CA CYS A 136 12.73 -24.30 2.70
C CYS A 136 11.31 -24.44 3.27
N ALA A 137 10.92 -25.65 3.67
CA ALA A 137 9.57 -25.90 4.19
C ALA A 137 9.34 -25.33 5.61
N SER A 138 10.41 -25.06 6.37
CA SER A 138 10.31 -24.49 7.72
C SER A 138 11.57 -23.71 8.11
N TRP A 139 11.44 -22.88 9.15
CA TRP A 139 12.58 -22.19 9.78
C TRP A 139 13.69 -23.13 10.22
N ARG A 140 13.35 -24.34 10.68
CA ARG A 140 14.32 -25.35 11.10
C ARG A 140 15.09 -25.90 9.90
N HIS A 141 14.38 -26.23 8.82
CA HIS A 141 15.01 -26.68 7.59
C HIS A 141 15.93 -25.63 6.97
N ALA A 142 15.56 -24.35 7.04
CA ALA A 142 16.41 -23.25 6.59
C ALA A 142 17.71 -23.15 7.39
N ARG A 143 17.64 -23.33 8.72
CA ARG A 143 18.82 -23.32 9.59
C ARG A 143 19.74 -24.51 9.34
N ASP A 144 19.14 -25.69 9.14
CA ASP A 144 19.86 -26.94 8.87
C ASP A 144 20.27 -27.06 7.39
N MET A 145 19.98 -26.05 6.56
CA MET A 145 20.23 -26.01 5.11
C MET A 145 19.60 -27.17 4.33
N ASN A 146 18.53 -27.76 4.87
CA ASN A 146 17.75 -28.79 4.21
C ASN A 146 16.66 -28.16 3.32
N CYS A 147 17.10 -27.46 2.28
CA CYS A 147 16.24 -26.69 1.38
C CYS A 147 16.34 -27.23 -0.05
N THR A 148 15.33 -26.92 -0.85
CA THR A 148 15.33 -27.19 -2.28
C THR A 148 15.91 -25.99 -3.01
N LEU A 149 16.91 -26.24 -3.85
CA LEU A 149 17.50 -25.23 -4.73
C LEU A 149 16.71 -25.17 -6.04
N GLU A 150 16.17 -24.00 -6.36
CA GLU A 150 15.51 -23.68 -7.62
C GLU A 150 16.26 -22.52 -8.29
N ASP A 151 17.17 -22.85 -9.21
CA ASP A 151 18.03 -21.87 -9.88
C ASP A 151 17.57 -21.58 -11.33
N ASP A 152 17.72 -20.33 -11.74
CA ASP A 152 17.56 -19.84 -13.12
C ASP A 152 18.92 -19.50 -13.77
N CYS A 153 20.01 -20.12 -13.28
CA CYS A 153 21.36 -19.91 -13.78
C CYS A 153 21.53 -20.46 -15.20
N ARG A 154 22.22 -19.68 -16.04
CA ARG A 154 22.59 -20.09 -17.41
C ARG A 154 24.06 -20.46 -17.45
N CYS A 155 24.35 -21.70 -17.84
CA CYS A 155 25.71 -22.23 -17.91
C CYS A 155 26.10 -22.53 -19.35
N HIS A 156 27.32 -22.17 -19.71
CA HIS A 156 27.92 -22.41 -21.03
C HIS A 156 29.26 -23.13 -20.87
N ALA A 157 29.57 -24.05 -21.79
CA ALA A 157 30.90 -24.62 -21.87
C ALA A 157 31.93 -23.55 -22.26
N ALA A 158 33.08 -23.59 -21.60
CA ALA A 158 34.26 -22.79 -21.86
C ALA A 158 35.47 -23.75 -21.91
N GLU A 159 35.58 -24.47 -23.04
CA GLU A 159 36.56 -25.54 -23.29
C GLU A 159 36.56 -26.60 -22.17
N ASN A 160 37.53 -26.56 -21.26
CA ASN A 160 37.68 -27.49 -20.15
C ASN A 160 36.98 -27.01 -18.85
N SER A 161 36.24 -25.90 -18.91
CA SER A 161 35.56 -25.28 -17.77
C SER A 161 34.11 -24.95 -18.12
N VAL A 162 33.28 -24.71 -17.10
CA VAL A 162 31.91 -24.22 -17.28
C VAL A 162 31.82 -22.83 -16.69
N SER A 163 31.26 -21.90 -17.47
CA SER A 163 30.94 -20.56 -17.00
C SER A 163 29.43 -20.46 -16.76
N CYS A 164 29.03 -20.21 -15.52
CA CYS A 164 27.62 -20.03 -15.14
C CYS A 164 27.36 -18.58 -14.75
N VAL A 165 26.30 -18.00 -15.31
CA VAL A 165 25.81 -16.67 -14.99
C VAL A 165 24.43 -16.80 -14.36
N CYS A 166 24.30 -16.32 -13.13
CA CYS A 166 23.05 -16.35 -12.36
C CYS A 166 22.52 -14.92 -12.18
N PRO A 167 21.21 -14.68 -12.31
CA PRO A 167 20.59 -13.42 -11.92
C PRO A 167 20.86 -13.08 -10.45
N THR A 168 21.14 -11.81 -10.17
CA THR A 168 21.35 -11.35 -8.79
C THR A 168 20.01 -11.14 -8.10
N LYS A 169 19.68 -12.03 -7.16
CA LYS A 169 18.48 -11.95 -6.31
C LYS A 169 18.87 -11.52 -4.90
N ASP A 170 18.60 -10.27 -4.53
CA ASP A 170 18.96 -9.72 -3.23
C ASP A 170 17.73 -9.47 -2.34
N ILE A 171 17.40 -10.49 -1.53
CA ILE A 171 16.28 -10.42 -0.57
C ILE A 171 16.52 -9.33 0.48
N LEU A 172 17.77 -9.11 0.89
CA LEU A 172 18.11 -8.13 1.92
C LEU A 172 17.86 -6.70 1.42
N ALA A 173 18.19 -6.42 0.16
CA ALA A 173 17.91 -5.13 -0.47
C ALA A 173 16.39 -4.85 -0.52
N CYS A 174 15.58 -5.85 -0.90
CA CYS A 174 14.12 -5.73 -0.91
C CYS A 174 13.54 -5.55 0.50
N PHE A 175 14.03 -6.31 1.48
CA PHE A 175 13.57 -6.25 2.87
C PHE A 175 13.87 -4.90 3.54
N LYS A 176 15.00 -4.28 3.18
CA LYS A 176 15.42 -2.98 3.75
C LYS A 176 14.74 -1.76 3.11
N GLN A 177 13.82 -1.97 2.18
CA GLN A 177 13.15 -0.85 1.52
C GLN A 177 12.20 -0.16 2.51
N LEU A 178 12.57 1.05 2.96
CA LEU A 178 11.88 1.77 4.04
C LEU A 178 10.38 2.02 3.79
N ASN A 179 9.94 2.05 2.52
CA ASN A 179 8.55 2.25 2.14
C ASN A 179 7.70 0.97 2.20
N LEU A 180 8.31 -0.20 2.41
CA LEU A 180 7.63 -1.50 2.46
C LEU A 180 7.69 -2.14 3.85
N VAL A 181 8.65 -1.74 4.70
CA VAL A 181 8.76 -2.19 6.09
C VAL A 181 7.61 -1.62 6.92
N LEU A 182 6.93 -2.47 7.69
CA LEU A 182 5.85 -2.05 8.57
C LEU A 182 6.40 -1.22 9.75
N PRO A 183 5.68 -0.16 10.19
CA PRO A 183 4.33 0.22 9.77
C PRO A 183 4.28 1.03 8.46
N VAL A 184 3.39 0.61 7.56
CA VAL A 184 3.11 1.33 6.30
C VAL A 184 1.79 2.06 6.43
N LYS A 185 1.82 3.39 6.26
CA LYS A 185 0.65 4.27 6.36
C LYS A 185 0.31 4.85 4.99
N THR A 186 -0.93 4.67 4.58
CA THR A 186 -1.52 5.27 3.37
C THR A 186 -2.73 6.13 3.75
N ALA A 187 -3.30 6.84 2.79
CA ALA A 187 -4.53 7.59 3.03
C ALA A 187 -5.71 6.68 3.40
N SER A 188 -5.79 5.48 2.81
CA SER A 188 -6.96 4.60 2.94
C SER A 188 -6.79 3.50 4.00
N TRP A 189 -5.56 3.17 4.38
CA TRP A 189 -5.26 2.09 5.32
C TRP A 189 -3.87 2.22 5.97
N GLU A 190 -3.69 1.61 7.13
CA GLU A 190 -2.42 1.48 7.84
C GLU A 190 -2.16 0.00 8.13
N LEU A 191 -1.02 -0.53 7.68
CA LEU A 191 -0.55 -1.85 8.07
C LEU A 191 0.49 -1.68 9.18
N SER A 192 0.31 -2.46 10.24
CA SER A 192 1.19 -2.45 11.41
C SER A 192 1.34 -3.86 11.96
N ARG A 193 2.42 -4.11 12.69
CA ARG A 193 2.61 -5.34 13.47
C ARG A 193 2.14 -5.10 14.90
N ARG A 194 1.26 -5.95 15.41
CA ARG A 194 0.92 -5.97 16.84
C ARG A 194 1.97 -6.80 17.61
N LEU A 195 2.09 -6.58 18.93
CA LEU A 195 3.07 -7.26 19.81
C LEU A 195 3.07 -8.81 19.73
N ASN A 196 2.04 -9.43 19.16
CA ASN A 196 1.90 -10.89 18.96
C ASN A 196 1.90 -11.31 17.47
N GLU A 197 2.91 -10.90 16.71
CA GLU A 197 3.25 -11.34 15.32
C GLU A 197 2.21 -11.10 14.21
N THR A 198 0.96 -10.83 14.54
CA THR A 198 -0.10 -10.66 13.56
C THR A 198 -0.02 -9.29 12.89
N VAL A 199 0.00 -9.32 11.55
CA VAL A 199 -0.17 -8.13 10.72
C VAL A 199 -1.60 -7.62 10.92
N THR A 200 -1.73 -6.34 11.24
CA THR A 200 -3.02 -5.69 11.48
C THR A 200 -3.21 -4.56 10.48
N ALA A 201 -4.32 -4.61 9.77
CA ALA A 201 -4.78 -3.52 8.90
C ALA A 201 -5.78 -2.63 9.65
N LYS A 202 -5.49 -1.33 9.71
CA LYS A 202 -6.39 -0.31 10.24
C LYS A 202 -6.93 0.51 9.07
N ILE A 203 -8.25 0.60 8.96
CA ILE A 203 -8.94 1.32 7.89
C ILE A 203 -9.64 2.52 8.55
N PRO A 204 -9.14 3.76 8.39
CA PRO A 204 -9.63 4.91 9.15
C PRO A 204 -10.93 5.51 8.58
N GLN A 205 -11.30 5.21 7.34
CA GLN A 205 -12.38 5.91 6.63
C GLN A 205 -13.11 4.99 5.65
N MET A 206 -14.30 5.44 5.21
CA MET A 206 -15.15 4.74 4.22
C MET A 206 -15.57 3.33 4.64
N VAL A 207 -15.73 3.09 5.94
CA VAL A 207 -16.25 1.84 6.50
C VAL A 207 -17.71 2.06 6.87
N SER A 208 -18.58 1.15 6.45
CA SER A 208 -19.98 1.14 6.89
C SER A 208 -20.23 -0.14 7.69
N ALA A 209 -20.99 -0.03 8.77
CA ALA A 209 -21.30 -1.16 9.64
C ALA A 209 -22.73 -1.05 10.16
N ASP A 210 -23.41 -2.19 10.20
CA ASP A 210 -24.77 -2.31 10.70
C ASP A 210 -24.73 -2.90 12.12
N PHE A 211 -25.46 -2.25 13.03
CA PHE A 211 -25.54 -2.66 14.43
C PHE A 211 -26.99 -2.93 14.82
N VAL A 212 -27.20 -4.05 15.52
CA VAL A 212 -28.43 -4.34 16.25
C VAL A 212 -28.17 -4.11 17.73
N VAL A 213 -28.95 -3.21 18.31
CA VAL A 213 -28.91 -2.90 19.74
C VAL A 213 -30.16 -3.47 20.40
N GLN A 214 -29.97 -4.40 21.31
CA GLN A 214 -31.04 -5.00 22.09
C GLN A 214 -30.99 -4.49 23.52
N PHE A 215 -32.03 -3.78 23.96
CA PHE A 215 -32.12 -3.30 25.33
C PHE A 215 -32.61 -4.42 26.26
N LYS A 216 -32.05 -4.47 27.47
CA LYS A 216 -32.42 -5.46 28.50
C LYS A 216 -33.73 -5.13 29.21
N THR A 217 -34.18 -3.88 29.09
CA THR A 217 -35.45 -3.39 29.63
C THR A 217 -36.47 -3.21 28.52
N VAL A 218 -37.75 -3.26 28.87
CA VAL A 218 -38.83 -2.96 27.92
C VAL A 218 -38.80 -1.47 27.61
N ILE A 219 -38.70 -1.12 26.33
CA ILE A 219 -38.83 0.25 25.84
C ILE A 219 -40.22 0.37 25.22
N GLU A 220 -41.11 1.12 25.86
CA GLU A 220 -42.49 1.32 25.36
C GLU A 220 -42.52 2.26 24.15
N THR A 221 -41.62 3.25 24.11
CA THR A 221 -41.52 4.23 23.03
C THR A 221 -40.06 4.56 22.73
N ALA A 222 -39.68 4.48 21.46
CA ALA A 222 -38.39 4.93 20.95
C ALA A 222 -38.59 6.16 20.07
N ASN A 223 -38.09 7.32 20.50
CA ASN A 223 -38.15 8.57 19.73
C ASN A 223 -36.74 8.94 19.28
N LEU A 224 -36.59 9.28 17.99
CA LEU A 224 -35.34 9.83 17.47
C LEU A 224 -35.26 11.30 17.90
N LEU A 225 -34.35 11.61 18.82
CA LEU A 225 -34.02 12.99 19.17
C LEU A 225 -32.79 13.42 18.39
N VAL A 226 -32.99 14.25 17.37
CA VAL A 226 -31.89 14.91 16.66
C VAL A 226 -31.59 16.22 17.38
N THR A 227 -30.45 16.27 18.10
CA THR A 227 -30.02 17.50 18.74
C THR A 227 -29.17 18.31 17.77
N ASN A 228 -29.74 19.42 17.30
CA ASN A 228 -29.04 20.36 16.43
C ASN A 228 -28.04 21.17 17.25
N TYR A 229 -26.74 21.01 16.94
CA TYR A 229 -25.68 21.81 17.55
C TYR A 229 -25.12 22.81 16.53
N VAL A 230 -24.75 23.99 17.00
CA VAL A 230 -23.98 24.95 16.20
C VAL A 230 -22.51 24.66 16.43
N CYS A 231 -21.83 24.22 15.38
CA CYS A 231 -20.41 23.95 15.42
C CYS A 231 -19.71 24.71 14.29
N ASN A 232 -18.50 25.16 14.55
CA ASN A 232 -17.72 25.92 13.58
C ASN A 232 -16.41 25.19 13.27
N ILE A 233 -16.11 25.10 11.98
CA ILE A 233 -14.88 24.51 11.45
C ILE A 233 -14.23 25.56 10.55
N ALA A 234 -12.94 25.77 10.72
CA ALA A 234 -12.20 26.75 9.94
C ALA A 234 -11.70 26.12 8.63
N ASN A 235 -11.57 26.96 7.60
CA ASN A 235 -10.85 26.60 6.38
C ASN A 235 -9.43 26.17 6.75
N SER A 236 -8.93 25.13 6.09
CA SER A 236 -7.66 24.49 6.42
C SER A 236 -6.87 24.16 5.16
N GLU A 237 -5.55 24.03 5.31
CA GLU A 237 -4.66 23.73 4.18
C GLU A 237 -4.51 22.22 3.95
N LEU A 238 -4.39 21.82 2.68
CA LEU A 238 -4.06 20.46 2.26
C LEU A 238 -2.55 20.33 2.06
N GLU A 239 -1.94 19.38 2.77
CA GLU A 239 -0.52 19.07 2.65
C GLU A 239 -0.30 17.62 2.23
N GLY A 240 0.67 17.36 1.35
CA GLY A 240 1.06 16.00 0.99
C GLY A 240 1.33 15.84 -0.49
N CYS A 241 0.92 14.70 -1.04
CA CYS A 241 1.14 14.38 -2.45
C CYS A 241 -0.13 13.94 -3.16
N TYR A 242 -0.13 14.15 -4.48
CA TYR A 242 -1.17 13.68 -5.40
C TYR A 242 -0.63 12.45 -6.17
N HIS A 243 -1.52 11.55 -6.60
CA HIS A 243 -1.17 10.27 -7.22
C HIS A 243 -0.12 9.45 -6.43
N CYS A 244 -0.28 9.41 -5.11
CA CYS A 244 0.66 8.71 -4.24
C CYS A 244 -0.08 7.90 -3.17
N ALA A 245 0.54 6.81 -2.71
CA ALA A 245 -0.03 5.97 -1.65
C ALA A 245 -0.18 6.73 -0.31
N LYS A 246 0.77 7.62 0.02
CA LYS A 246 0.71 8.43 1.25
C LYS A 246 -0.48 9.39 1.26
N GLY A 247 -0.90 9.85 0.07
CA GLY A 247 -1.96 10.82 -0.13
C GLY A 247 -1.66 12.22 0.42
N ALA A 248 -2.74 12.99 0.55
CA ALA A 248 -2.76 14.31 1.18
C ALA A 248 -3.47 14.25 2.53
N THR A 249 -3.13 15.18 3.41
CA THR A 249 -3.71 15.31 4.74
C THR A 249 -4.14 16.74 4.99
N ALA A 250 -5.32 16.93 5.58
CA ALA A 250 -5.77 18.21 6.12
C ALA A 250 -5.93 18.10 7.63
N LYS A 251 -5.40 19.08 8.36
CA LYS A 251 -5.62 19.23 9.79
C LYS A 251 -6.78 20.16 10.02
N VAL A 252 -7.85 19.64 10.61
CA VAL A 252 -9.05 20.44 10.91
C VAL A 252 -9.28 20.50 12.41
N THR A 253 -9.82 21.62 12.87
CA THR A 253 -10.23 21.80 14.26
C THR A 253 -11.71 22.13 14.31
N CYS A 254 -12.45 21.40 15.15
CA CYS A 254 -13.89 21.55 15.24
C CYS A 254 -14.32 22.08 16.61
N LYS A 255 -14.94 23.27 16.62
CA LYS A 255 -15.42 23.92 17.83
C LYS A 255 -16.93 23.73 17.98
N SER A 256 -17.35 23.27 19.15
CA SER A 256 -18.77 23.18 19.54
C SER A 256 -18.96 23.64 20.98
N ALA A 257 -20.18 24.04 21.35
CA ALA A 257 -20.50 24.36 22.75
C ALA A 257 -20.48 23.12 23.67
N THR A 258 -20.65 21.93 23.09
CA THR A 258 -20.69 20.64 23.80
C THR A 258 -19.90 19.58 23.03
N ASN A 259 -19.51 18.50 23.73
CA ASN A 259 -18.79 17.39 23.11
C ASN A 259 -19.73 16.59 22.21
N THR A 260 -19.44 16.58 20.91
CA THR A 260 -20.28 16.01 19.84
C THR A 260 -19.41 15.43 18.73
N LEU A 261 -20.01 14.67 17.81
CA LEU A 261 -19.38 14.17 16.59
C LEU A 261 -20.02 14.87 15.39
N GLY A 262 -19.20 15.28 14.43
CA GLY A 262 -19.65 15.85 13.16
C GLY A 262 -19.25 14.98 11.99
N GLU A 263 -20.14 14.88 11.00
CA GLU A 263 -19.85 14.21 9.73
C GLU A 263 -19.40 15.25 8.70
N ILE A 264 -18.19 15.08 8.16
CA ILE A 264 -17.63 15.91 7.10
C ILE A 264 -17.77 15.18 5.77
N LEU A 265 -18.36 15.85 4.79
CA LEU A 265 -18.45 15.41 3.40
C LEU A 265 -17.64 16.37 2.51
N CYS A 266 -16.66 15.84 1.79
CA CYS A 266 -15.80 16.57 0.85
C CYS A 266 -15.82 15.87 -0.50
N GLY A 267 -16.73 16.27 -1.39
CA GLY A 267 -16.94 15.56 -2.66
C GLY A 267 -17.38 14.11 -2.42
N GLY A 268 -16.55 13.13 -2.82
CA GLY A 268 -16.79 11.70 -2.59
C GLY A 268 -16.22 11.12 -1.29
N HIS A 269 -15.62 11.95 -0.42
CA HIS A 269 -15.00 11.50 0.83
C HIS A 269 -15.85 11.88 2.04
N ALA A 270 -15.99 10.94 2.98
CA ALA A 270 -16.74 11.11 4.21
C ALA A 270 -15.87 10.81 5.45
N PHE A 271 -15.96 11.67 6.45
CA PHE A 271 -15.19 11.58 7.70
C PHE A 271 -16.06 11.87 8.91
N VAL A 272 -15.72 11.28 10.05
CA VAL A 272 -16.32 11.62 11.35
C VAL A 272 -15.26 12.25 12.25
N VAL A 273 -15.53 13.45 12.77
CA VAL A 273 -14.60 14.19 13.63
C VAL A 273 -15.23 14.55 14.97
N PRO A 274 -14.46 14.51 16.08
CA PRO A 274 -14.90 15.05 17.35
C PRO A 274 -14.93 16.58 17.32
N CYS A 275 -15.95 17.16 17.95
CA CYS A 275 -16.14 18.59 18.13
C CYS A 275 -16.37 18.89 19.61
N ALA A 276 -15.65 19.86 20.16
CA ALA A 276 -15.72 20.19 21.57
C ALA A 276 -15.38 21.66 21.82
N PRO A 277 -15.68 22.21 23.01
CA PRO A 277 -15.28 23.59 23.38
C PRO A 277 -13.76 23.80 23.30
N THR A 278 -13.00 22.73 23.48
CA THR A 278 -11.54 22.68 23.43
C THR A 278 -10.96 22.67 22.01
N SER A 279 -11.80 22.63 20.96
CA SER A 279 -11.38 22.56 19.55
C SER A 279 -10.34 21.46 19.26
N PRO A 280 -10.70 20.17 19.41
CA PRO A 280 -9.78 19.06 19.13
C PRO A 280 -9.32 19.06 17.66
N GLU A 281 -8.05 18.72 17.43
CA GLU A 281 -7.46 18.55 16.10
C GLU A 281 -7.76 17.16 15.55
N SER A 282 -8.20 17.10 14.30
CA SER A 282 -8.45 15.86 13.54
C SER A 282 -7.70 15.89 12.22
N ASN A 283 -7.13 14.74 11.84
CA ASN A 283 -6.44 14.57 10.56
C ASN A 283 -7.36 13.89 9.55
N LEU A 284 -7.64 14.55 8.44
CA LEU A 284 -8.39 14.02 7.32
C LEU A 284 -7.42 13.53 6.24
N TYR A 285 -7.62 12.34 5.72
CA TYR A 285 -6.73 11.71 4.74
C TYR A 285 -7.41 11.60 3.39
N PHE A 286 -6.76 12.09 2.34
CA PHE A 286 -7.31 12.14 0.98
C PHE A 286 -6.39 11.44 -0.01
N HIS A 287 -7.00 10.81 -1.01
CA HIS A 287 -6.33 10.44 -2.24
C HIS A 287 -6.80 11.38 -3.34
N LEU A 288 -5.87 12.08 -3.98
CA LEU A 288 -6.17 13.19 -4.89
C LEU A 288 -5.32 13.06 -6.15
N ASP A 289 -5.91 13.45 -7.28
CA ASP A 289 -5.37 13.20 -8.62
C ASP A 289 -4.75 14.45 -9.26
N SER A 290 -4.74 15.60 -8.59
CA SER A 290 -4.14 16.81 -9.15
C SER A 290 -3.35 17.60 -8.12
N ALA A 291 -2.40 18.39 -8.61
CA ALA A 291 -1.50 19.16 -7.76
C ALA A 291 -2.23 20.31 -7.05
N ARG A 292 -3.11 21.04 -7.73
CA ARG A 292 -3.84 22.17 -7.14
C ARG A 292 -5.22 21.70 -6.72
N GLN A 293 -5.47 21.73 -5.41
CA GLN A 293 -6.71 21.22 -4.82
C GLN A 293 -7.50 22.34 -4.17
N LEU A 294 -8.80 22.35 -4.46
CA LEU A 294 -9.80 23.22 -3.85
C LEU A 294 -11.06 22.38 -3.61
N LEU A 295 -11.19 21.86 -2.39
CA LEU A 295 -12.30 21.01 -2.00
C LEU A 295 -13.33 21.83 -1.21
N ASN A 296 -14.55 21.86 -1.71
CA ASN A 296 -15.70 22.40 -0.98
C ASN A 296 -16.23 21.28 -0.09
N CYS A 297 -16.17 21.50 1.21
CA CYS A 297 -16.59 20.54 2.22
C CYS A 297 -17.80 21.07 2.98
N SER A 298 -18.65 20.15 3.43
CA SER A 298 -19.75 20.43 4.33
C SER A 298 -19.60 19.59 5.59
N ILE A 299 -19.94 20.15 6.73
CA ILE A 299 -20.06 19.43 7.99
C ILE A 299 -21.51 19.47 8.46
N SER A 300 -22.06 18.32 8.78
CA SER A 300 -23.44 18.17 9.25
C SER A 300 -23.49 17.76 10.73
N PHE A 301 -24.37 18.44 11.49
CA PHE A 301 -24.65 18.19 12.91
C PHE A 301 -26.16 18.05 13.10
N GLY A 302 -26.70 16.87 12.84
CA GLY A 302 -28.14 16.71 12.72
C GLY A 302 -28.62 17.36 11.43
N GLU A 303 -29.44 18.41 11.52
CA GLU A 303 -30.02 19.11 10.37
C GLU A 303 -29.22 20.35 9.92
N THR A 304 -28.32 20.86 10.78
CA THR A 304 -27.52 22.04 10.44
C THR A 304 -26.29 21.65 9.62
N VAL A 305 -26.08 22.38 8.52
CA VAL A 305 -24.95 22.16 7.61
C VAL A 305 -24.10 23.43 7.53
N HIS A 306 -22.81 23.31 7.80
CA HIS A 306 -21.83 24.37 7.63
C HIS A 306 -20.86 24.03 6.51
N TYR A 307 -20.53 25.02 5.68
CA TYR A 307 -19.61 24.85 4.56
C TYR A 307 -18.25 25.47 4.88
N PHE A 308 -17.19 24.79 4.47
CA PHE A 308 -15.82 25.25 4.59
C PHE A 308 -15.00 24.75 3.40
N VAL A 309 -13.82 25.32 3.21
CA VAL A 309 -12.97 25.04 2.07
C VAL A 309 -11.63 24.50 2.55
N LEU A 310 -11.20 23.42 1.91
CA LEU A 310 -9.85 22.89 2.01
C LEU A 310 -9.10 23.22 0.72
N SER A 311 -7.95 23.89 0.83
CA SER A 311 -7.15 24.27 -0.34
C SER A 311 -5.68 23.98 -0.11
N GLY A 312 -4.95 23.62 -1.17
CA GLY A 312 -3.50 23.42 -1.05
C GLY A 312 -2.86 23.05 -2.39
N ILE A 313 -1.53 23.08 -2.40
CA ILE A 313 -0.72 22.66 -3.55
C ILE A 313 0.08 21.41 -3.15
N LEU A 314 -0.32 20.27 -3.70
CA LEU A 314 0.26 18.97 -3.45
C LEU A 314 1.50 18.73 -4.29
N ARG A 315 2.44 17.97 -3.72
CA ARG A 315 3.71 17.61 -4.36
C ARG A 315 3.55 16.36 -5.20
N TYR A 316 4.25 16.31 -6.34
CA TYR A 316 4.37 15.09 -7.13
C TYR A 316 5.49 14.21 -6.58
N THR A 317 5.24 12.90 -6.44
CA THR A 317 6.21 11.97 -5.82
C THR A 317 6.47 10.70 -6.65
N SER A 318 6.19 10.69 -7.95
CA SER A 318 6.39 9.44 -8.72
C SER A 318 7.88 9.08 -8.83
N ASN A 319 8.21 7.83 -8.55
CA ASN A 319 9.42 7.20 -9.05
C ASN A 319 9.15 6.72 -10.48
N PHE A 320 9.68 7.44 -11.47
CA PHE A 320 9.50 7.14 -12.90
C PHE A 320 9.83 5.68 -13.24
N HIS A 321 10.85 5.12 -12.58
CA HIS A 321 11.29 3.74 -12.79
C HIS A 321 10.32 2.69 -12.24
N ALA A 322 9.57 2.98 -11.16
CA ALA A 322 8.60 2.06 -10.60
C ALA A 322 7.32 2.01 -11.46
N ALA A 323 6.83 3.18 -11.89
CA ALA A 323 5.68 3.29 -12.78
C ALA A 323 5.91 2.59 -14.14
N MET A 324 7.15 2.60 -14.65
CA MET A 324 7.51 1.91 -15.89
C MET A 324 7.54 0.38 -15.73
N THR A 325 8.02 -0.13 -14.59
CA THR A 325 8.04 -1.58 -14.31
C THR A 325 6.63 -2.14 -14.13
N ASP A 326 5.75 -1.42 -13.42
CA ASP A 326 4.36 -1.85 -13.17
C ASP A 326 3.51 -1.87 -14.46
N PHE A 327 3.78 -0.94 -15.39
CA PHE A 327 3.19 -0.93 -16.73
C PHE A 327 3.58 -2.15 -17.57
N ILE A 328 4.85 -2.57 -17.52
CA ILE A 328 5.36 -3.73 -18.26
C ILE A 328 4.78 -5.04 -17.70
N GLN A 329 4.55 -5.11 -16.39
CA GLN A 329 4.04 -6.31 -15.72
C GLN A 329 2.50 -6.44 -15.75
N GLY A 330 1.78 -5.45 -16.32
CA GLY A 330 0.32 -5.49 -16.41
C GLY A 330 -0.40 -5.44 -15.05
N ASN A 331 0.31 -5.09 -13.98
CA ASN A 331 -0.21 -5.07 -12.62
C ASN A 331 -0.68 -3.65 -12.27
N THR A 332 -1.76 -3.20 -12.94
CA THR A 332 -2.32 -1.87 -12.71
C THR A 332 -3.04 -1.84 -11.36
N THR A 333 -2.31 -1.49 -10.29
CA THR A 333 -2.97 -0.96 -9.09
C THR A 333 -3.40 0.48 -9.36
N ALA A 334 -4.49 0.94 -8.71
CA ALA A 334 -5.00 2.30 -8.84
C ALA A 334 -3.93 3.41 -8.59
N TYR A 335 -2.82 3.06 -7.95
CA TYR A 335 -1.75 3.97 -7.54
C TYR A 335 -0.56 4.07 -8.51
N HIS A 336 -0.48 3.19 -9.53
CA HIS A 336 0.69 3.09 -10.42
C HIS A 336 0.34 3.14 -11.91
N GLY A 337 -0.83 3.66 -12.26
CA GLY A 337 -1.14 4.00 -13.65
C GLY A 337 -0.18 5.09 -14.15
N PHE A 338 0.53 4.84 -15.24
CA PHE A 338 1.34 5.86 -15.90
C PHE A 338 0.44 7.01 -16.37
N GLN A 339 0.40 8.10 -15.61
CA GLN A 339 -0.18 9.36 -16.04
C GLN A 339 0.84 10.46 -15.79
N LEU A 340 1.23 11.09 -16.89
CA LEU A 340 2.20 12.18 -16.93
C LEU A 340 1.78 13.29 -15.95
N PRO A 341 2.73 13.99 -15.30
CA PRO A 341 2.41 15.15 -14.47
C PRO A 341 1.59 16.15 -15.27
N ASP A 342 0.77 16.94 -14.57
CA ASP A 342 -0.26 17.82 -15.12
C ASP A 342 0.33 18.91 -16.06
N PHE A 343 0.65 18.52 -17.30
CA PHE A 343 1.26 19.38 -18.31
C PHE A 343 0.28 20.37 -18.89
N HIS A 344 -1.02 20.30 -18.55
CA HIS A 344 -2.02 21.21 -19.11
C HIS A 344 -1.65 22.69 -18.89
N HIS A 345 -1.06 23.01 -17.74
CA HIS A 345 -0.58 24.36 -17.46
C HIS A 345 0.67 24.73 -18.27
N ILE A 346 1.59 23.79 -18.49
CA ILE A 346 2.79 24.02 -19.29
C ILE A 346 2.42 24.19 -20.77
N LEU A 347 1.52 23.35 -21.28
CA LEU A 347 1.04 23.39 -22.65
C LEU A 347 0.28 24.69 -22.97
N ASN A 348 -0.53 25.19 -22.03
CA ASN A 348 -1.22 26.47 -22.18
C ASN A 348 -0.23 27.65 -22.26
N VAL A 349 0.86 27.61 -21.49
CA VAL A 349 1.93 28.61 -21.60
C VAL A 349 2.61 28.47 -22.96
N PHE A 350 3.08 27.28 -23.35
CA PHE A 350 3.73 27.08 -24.65
C PHE A 350 2.85 27.50 -25.84
N LEU A 351 1.56 27.20 -25.82
CA LEU A 351 0.60 27.62 -26.84
C LEU A 351 0.41 29.14 -26.88
N ALA A 352 0.44 29.82 -25.73
CA ALA A 352 0.38 31.28 -25.68
C ALA A 352 1.64 31.93 -26.28
N TRP A 353 2.82 31.40 -25.98
CA TRP A 353 4.08 31.87 -26.57
C TRP A 353 4.15 31.62 -28.09
N TYR A 354 3.62 30.50 -28.56
CA TYR A 354 3.55 30.19 -30.00
C TYR A 354 2.63 31.16 -30.76
N LYS A 355 1.50 31.56 -30.17
CA LYS A 355 0.62 32.59 -30.74
C LYS A 355 1.33 33.94 -30.90
N VAL A 356 2.11 34.37 -29.90
CA VAL A 356 2.88 35.62 -29.96
C VAL A 356 3.96 35.57 -31.05
N LEU A 357 4.64 34.42 -31.19
CA LEU A 357 5.67 34.23 -32.21
C LEU A 357 5.10 34.21 -33.63
N PHE A 358 3.91 33.66 -33.83
CA PHE A 358 3.25 33.69 -35.14
C PHE A 358 2.83 35.11 -35.54
N VAL A 359 2.30 35.90 -34.59
CA VAL A 359 1.92 37.31 -34.82
C VAL A 359 3.15 38.16 -35.15
N SER A 360 4.28 37.96 -34.46
CA SER A 360 5.50 38.71 -34.73
C SER A 360 6.09 38.41 -36.11
N ILE A 361 6.08 37.14 -36.54
CA ILE A 361 6.50 36.75 -37.89
C ILE A 361 5.62 37.42 -38.95
N LEU A 362 4.29 37.40 -38.77
CA LEU A 362 3.37 38.07 -39.70
C LEU A 362 3.60 39.59 -39.76
N ALA A 363 3.86 40.23 -38.62
CA ALA A 363 4.17 41.65 -38.57
C ALA A 363 5.48 41.99 -39.32
N VAL A 364 6.51 41.14 -39.21
CA VAL A 364 7.78 41.30 -39.93
C VAL A 364 7.59 41.08 -41.44
N ILE A 365 6.84 40.05 -41.84
CA ILE A 365 6.52 39.82 -43.27
C ILE A 365 5.74 41.00 -43.84
N PHE A 366 4.75 41.51 -43.10
CA PHE A 366 3.98 42.67 -43.51
C PHE A 366 4.87 43.92 -43.63
N ALA A 367 5.75 44.17 -42.66
CA ALA A 367 6.70 45.28 -42.71
C ALA A 367 7.63 45.17 -43.93
N LEU A 368 8.19 43.98 -44.20
CA LEU A 368 9.03 43.73 -45.37
C LEU A 368 8.26 43.91 -46.69
N PHE A 369 7.00 43.48 -46.75
CA PHE A 369 6.14 43.65 -47.92
C PHE A 369 5.79 45.12 -48.18
N VAL A 370 5.46 45.89 -47.13
CA VAL A 370 5.24 47.34 -47.23
C VAL A 370 6.52 48.07 -47.63
N SER A 371 7.67 47.70 -47.06
CA SER A 371 8.97 48.27 -47.47
C SER A 371 9.30 47.97 -48.93
N TYR A 372 8.93 46.80 -49.46
CA TYR A 372 9.12 46.44 -50.86
C TYR A 372 8.16 47.18 -51.81
N LEU A 373 6.94 47.51 -51.37
CA LEU A 373 5.96 48.27 -52.15
C LEU A 373 6.21 49.79 -52.15
N CYS A 374 6.92 50.32 -51.15
CA CYS A 374 7.28 51.74 -51.03
C CYS A 374 8.64 52.09 -51.66
N LEU A 375 9.30 51.12 -52.30
CA LEU A 375 10.55 51.25 -53.06
C LEU A 375 10.22 51.11 -54.55
#